data_AF-A0A8J3VQ14-F1
#
_entry.id   AF-A0A8J3VQ14-F1
#
_cell.length_a   1.000
_cell.length_b   1.000
_cell.length_c   1.000
_cell.angle_alpha   90.00
_cell.angle_beta   90.00
_cell.angle_gamma   90.00
#
_symmetry.space_group_name_H-M   'P 1'
#
loop_
_entity.id
_entity.type
_entity.pdbx_description
1 polymer ?
#
loop_
_entity_poly.entity_id
_entity_poly.type
_entity_poly.pdbx_seq_one_letter_code
_entity_poly.pdbx_strand_id
1 'polypeptide(L)' 'MLRGYDRVEVDALIGRAGKAIQSDDTALRAAAREELLTARLNVRMRGYDRSQVDGVLRRYAEQLERPQGA' A
#
# COMPACT_ATOMS: atom_id res chain seq x y z
N MET A 1 -0.72 -23.97 -0.28
CA MET A 1 -1.17 -23.37 0.99
C MET A 1 -1.83 -22.02 0.69
N LEU A 2 -3.16 -21.92 0.66
CA LEU A 2 -3.87 -20.65 0.38
C LEU A 2 -3.94 -19.76 1.63
N ARG A 3 -2.80 -19.41 2.21
CA ARG A 3 -2.74 -18.43 3.30
C ARG A 3 -2.13 -17.16 2.75
N GLY A 4 -2.90 -16.08 2.79
CA GLY A 4 -2.57 -14.81 2.15
C GLY A 4 -3.00 -13.64 3.03
N TYR A 5 -2.63 -12.43 2.66
CA TYR A 5 -3.10 -11.25 3.38
C TYR A 5 -4.60 -11.04 3.20
N ASP A 6 -5.25 -10.53 4.24
CA ASP A 6 -6.66 -10.18 4.18
C ASP A 6 -6.90 -9.17 3.06
N ARG A 7 -7.78 -9.53 2.12
CA ARG A 7 -8.07 -8.71 0.93
C ARG A 7 -8.68 -7.38 1.31
N VAL A 8 -9.50 -7.35 2.37
CA VAL A 8 -10.17 -6.13 2.83
C VAL A 8 -9.14 -5.15 3.39
N GLU A 9 -8.17 -5.63 4.16
CA GLU A 9 -7.09 -4.79 4.70
C GLU A 9 -6.17 -4.27 3.59
N VAL A 10 -5.82 -5.14 2.63
CA VAL A 10 -5.01 -4.75 1.47
C VAL A 10 -5.71 -3.71 0.62
N ASP A 11 -6.98 -3.93 0.28
CA ASP A 11 -7.75 -3.00 -0.56
C ASP A 11 -7.94 -1.65 0.14
N ALA A 12 -8.18 -1.65 1.46
CA ALA A 12 -8.28 -0.42 2.24
C ALA A 12 -6.95 0.37 2.26
N LEU A 13 -5.83 -0.32 2.45
CA LEU A 13 -4.49 0.28 2.45
C LEU A 13 -4.13 0.85 1.09
N ILE A 14 -4.33 0.07 0.01
CA ILE A 14 -4.10 0.52 -1.37
C ILE A 14 -5.02 1.70 -1.71
N GLY A 15 -6.28 1.67 -1.27
CA GLY A 15 -7.23 2.76 -1.49
C GLY A 15 -6.80 4.07 -0.84
N ARG A 16 -6.23 4.03 0.37
CA ARG A 16 -5.66 5.22 1.04
C ARG A 16 -4.42 5.72 0.31
N ALA A 17 -3.48 4.83 -0.03
CA ALA A 17 -2.27 5.20 -0.75
C ALA A 17 -2.59 5.80 -2.14
N GLY A 18 -3.56 5.25 -2.87
CA GLY A 18 -3.99 5.77 -4.16
C GLY A 18 -4.56 7.19 -4.09
N LYS A 19 -5.30 7.52 -3.02
CA LYS A 19 -5.77 8.90 -2.78
C LYS A 19 -4.62 9.85 -2.48
N ALA A 20 -3.63 9.40 -1.70
CA ALA A 20 -2.45 10.21 -1.39
C ALA A 20 -1.59 10.46 -2.64
N ILE A 21 -1.42 9.47 -3.53
CA ILE A 21 -0.69 9.63 -4.81
C ILE A 21 -1.34 10.69 -5.71
N GLN A 22 -2.68 10.77 -5.69
CA GLN A 22 -3.44 11.77 -6.45
C GLN A 22 -3.47 13.15 -5.78
N SER A 23 -2.93 13.27 -4.56
CA SER A 23 -2.87 14.53 -3.84
C SER A 23 -1.54 15.23 -4.05
N ASP A 24 -1.58 16.55 -4.20
CA ASP A 24 -0.39 17.40 -4.20
C ASP A 24 0.17 17.65 -2.79
N ASP A 25 -0.52 17.19 -1.74
CA ASP A 25 -0.09 17.31 -0.36
C ASP A 25 1.08 16.36 -0.07
N THR A 26 2.26 16.95 0.09
CA THR A 26 3.50 16.21 0.36
C THR A 26 3.50 15.53 1.73
N ALA A 27 2.85 16.12 2.73
CA ALA A 27 2.74 15.53 4.07
C ALA A 27 1.80 14.32 4.05
N LEU A 28 0.66 14.43 3.34
CA LEU A 28 -0.25 13.30 3.14
C LEU A 28 0.45 12.14 2.42
N ARG A 29 1.25 12.43 1.39
CA ARG A 29 2.03 11.41 0.68
C ARG A 29 3.05 10.73 1.57
N ALA A 30 3.79 11.51 2.38
CA ALA A 30 4.78 10.96 3.31
C ALA A 30 4.13 10.05 4.36
N ALA A 31 3.00 10.47 4.93
CA ALA A 31 2.25 9.67 5.90
C ALA A 31 1.72 8.36 5.28
N ALA A 32 1.14 8.42 4.07
CA ALA A 32 0.67 7.23 3.38
C ALA A 32 1.83 6.26 3.04
N ARG A 33 3.01 6.78 2.72
CA ARG A 33 4.19 5.95 2.47
C ARG A 33 4.64 5.24 3.74
N GLU A 34 4.72 5.95 4.85
CA GLU A 34 5.07 5.34 6.14
C GLU A 34 4.06 4.26 6.54
N GLU A 35 2.77 4.51 6.31
CA GLU A 35 1.71 3.53 6.53
C GLU A 35 1.95 2.26 5.70
N LEU A 36 2.28 2.37 4.41
CA LEU A 36 2.59 1.22 3.56
C LEU A 36 3.81 0.42 4.04
N LEU A 37 4.85 1.09 4.52
CA LEU A 37 6.10 0.45 4.97
C LEU A 37 5.96 -0.22 6.34
N THR A 38 5.06 0.27 7.18
CA THR A 38 4.85 -0.21 8.55
C THR A 38 3.60 -1.09 8.69
N ALA A 39 2.77 -1.21 7.64
CA ALA A 39 1.54 -2.00 7.65
C ALA A 39 1.80 -3.46 8.03
N ARG A 40 1.05 -3.93 9.04
CA ARG A 40 1.02 -5.33 9.44
C ARG A 40 -0.32 -5.94 9.05
N LEU A 41 -0.35 -6.54 7.88
CA LEU A 41 -1.54 -7.17 7.33
C LEU A 41 -1.77 -8.55 7.96
N ASN A 42 -3.02 -8.83 8.32
CA ASN A 42 -3.42 -10.11 8.88
C ASN A 42 -3.42 -11.20 7.80
N VAL A 43 -3.02 -12.41 8.20
CA VAL A 43 -3.02 -13.58 7.31
C VAL A 43 -4.28 -14.40 7.52
N ARG A 44 -5.04 -14.62 6.45
CA ARG A 44 -6.30 -15.38 6.46
C ARG A 44 -6.24 -16.52 5.45
N MET A 45 -7.09 -17.54 5.63
CA MET A 45 -7.31 -18.53 4.59
C MET A 45 -7.99 -17.86 3.38
N ARG A 46 -7.43 -18.09 2.19
CA ARG A 46 -7.85 -17.49 0.90
C ARG A 46 -7.64 -15.97 0.77
N GLY A 47 -6.61 -15.42 1.43
CA GLY A 47 -6.16 -14.05 1.19
C GLY A 47 -5.46 -13.83 -0.16
N TYR A 48 -5.00 -12.61 -0.41
CA TYR A 48 -4.09 -12.31 -1.54
C TYR A 48 -2.71 -12.91 -1.29
N ASP A 49 -2.03 -13.29 -2.37
CA ASP A 49 -0.66 -13.78 -2.27
C ASP A 49 0.25 -12.71 -1.64
N ARG A 50 1.01 -13.10 -0.61
CA ARG A 50 1.84 -12.16 0.16
C ARG A 50 2.91 -11.52 -0.71
N SER A 51 3.56 -12.30 -1.57
CA SER A 51 4.63 -11.79 -2.44
C SER A 51 4.10 -10.81 -3.49
N GLN A 52 2.89 -11.05 -4.02
CA GLN A 52 2.23 -10.12 -4.91
C GLN A 52 1.87 -8.82 -4.21
N VAL A 53 1.27 -8.90 -3.02
CA VAL A 53 0.91 -7.72 -2.22
C VAL A 53 2.15 -6.92 -1.84
N ASP A 54 3.18 -7.55 -1.28
CA ASP A 54 4.42 -6.86 -0.88
C ASP A 54 5.07 -6.14 -2.07
N GLY A 55 5.03 -6.75 -3.27
CA GLY A 55 5.50 -6.12 -4.50
C GLY A 55 4.67 -4.89 -4.91
N VAL A 56 3.35 -4.95 -4.75
CA VAL A 56 2.45 -3.81 -5.01
C VAL A 56 2.68 -2.69 -4.00
N LEU A 57 2.75 -3.01 -2.70
CA LEU A 57 2.99 -2.01 -1.65
C LEU A 57 4.30 -1.26 -1.87
N ARG A 58 5.37 -1.96 -2.27
CA ARG A 58 6.65 -1.33 -2.64
C ARG A 58 6.50 -0.34 -3.81
N ARG A 59 5.79 -0.73 -4.88
CA ARG A 59 5.56 0.16 -6.03
C ARG A 59 4.76 1.41 -5.67
N TYR A 60 3.80 1.29 -4.75
CA TYR A 60 3.04 2.45 -4.27
C TYR A 60 3.91 3.36 -3.40
N ALA A 61 4.75 2.80 -2.53
CA ALA A 61 5.70 3.57 -1.73
C ALA A 61 6.70 4.36 -2.61
N GLU A 62 7.20 3.73 -3.69
CA GLU A 62 8.07 4.39 -4.68
C GLU A 62 7.36 5.53 -5.42
N GLN A 63 6.07 5.38 -5.74
CA GLN A 63 5.28 6.45 -6.37
C GLN A 63 5.04 7.63 -5.42
N LEU A 64 4.87 7.36 -4.12
CA LEU A 64 4.70 8.41 -3.11
C LEU A 64 5.98 9.21 -2.84
N GLU A 65 7.16 8.64 -3.10
CA GLU A 65 8.44 9.37 -3.03
C GLU A 65 8.68 10.26 -4.24
N ARG A 66 8.17 9.89 -5.41
CA ARG A 66 8.35 10.69 -6.62
C ARG A 66 7.40 11.87 -6.57
N PRO A 67 7.90 13.12 -6.54
CA PRO A 67 7.03 14.27 -6.75
C PRO A 67 6.41 14.16 -8.15
N GLN A 68 5.08 14.18 -8.22
CA GLN A 68 4.36 14.26 -9.50
C GLN A 68 4.57 15.66 -10.08
N GLY A 69 5.71 15.86 -10.76
CA GLY A 69 6.11 17.15 -11.30
C GLY A 69 7.61 17.18 -11.59
N ALA A 70 8.01 16.57 -12.70
CA ALA A 70 9.24 16.88 -13.42
C ALA A 70 8.87 17.09 -14.89
#